data_AF-A0A3C2A1K9-F1
#
_entry.id   AF-A0A3C2A1K9-F1
#
_cell.length_a   1.000
_cell.length_b   1.000
_cell.length_c   1.000
_cell.angle_alpha   90.00
_cell.angle_beta   90.00
_cell.angle_gamma   90.00
#
_symmetry.space_group_name_H-M   'P 1'
#
loop_
_entity.id
_entity.type
_entity.pdbx_description
1 polymer ?
#
loop_
_entity_poly.entity_id
_entity_poly.type
_entity_poly.pdbx_seq_one_letter_code
_entity_poly.pdbx_strand_id
1 'polypeptide(L)' 'IHLASRRRKGPFIAINCAAIPKDLQESELFGHKKGAFTGAHQDKKGYFEVAD' A
#
# COMPACT_ATOMS: atom_id res chain seq x y z
N ILE A 1 4.13 -7.88 -16.39
CA ILE A 1 4.47 -9.16 -15.71
C ILE A 1 3.26 -9.80 -15.04
N HIS A 2 2.40 -9.06 -14.32
CA HIS A 2 1.24 -9.64 -13.59
C HIS A 2 0.36 -10.59 -14.42
N LEU A 3 -0.12 -10.17 -15.60
CA LEU A 3 -1.00 -10.98 -16.47
C LEU A 3 -0.37 -12.28 -16.99
N ALA A 4 0.96 -12.32 -17.10
CA ALA A 4 1.72 -13.48 -17.54
C ALA A 4 2.23 -14.35 -16.38
N SER A 5 1.95 -13.97 -15.13
CA SER A 5 2.44 -14.67 -13.94
C SER A 5 1.45 -15.70 -13.41
N ARG A 6 1.92 -16.57 -12.50
CA ARG A 6 1.06 -17.50 -11.76
C ARG A 6 0.03 -16.78 -10.87
N ARG A 7 0.30 -15.52 -10.49
CA ARG A 7 -0.58 -14.67 -9.66
C ARG A 7 -1.59 -13.85 -10.47
N ARG A 8 -1.76 -14.10 -11.78
CA ARG A 8 -2.65 -13.32 -12.67
C ARG A 8 -4.13 -13.26 -12.28
N LYS A 9 -4.59 -14.12 -11.36
CA LYS A 9 -5.96 -14.12 -10.82
C LYS A 9 -6.05 -13.45 -9.44
N GLY A 10 -4.91 -13.13 -8.83
CA GLY A 10 -4.83 -12.44 -7.55
C GLY A 10 -4.99 -10.92 -7.72
N PRO A 11 -5.12 -10.20 -6.61
CA PRO A 11 -5.21 -8.74 -6.64
C PRO A 11 -3.97 -8.10 -7.28
N PHE A 12 -4.20 -7.01 -8.00
CA PHE A 12 -3.14 -6.21 -8.61
C PHE A 12 -3.37 -4.75 -8.27
N ILE A 13 -2.37 -4.13 -7.63
CA ILE A 13 -2.41 -2.72 -7.26
C ILE A 13 -1.34 -1.99 -8.06
N ALA A 14 -1.78 -1.11 -8.95
CA ALA A 14 -0.91 -0.16 -9.61
C ALA A 14 -0.83 1.11 -8.77
N ILE A 15 0.38 1.53 -8.41
CA ILE A 15 0.62 2.75 -7.64
C ILE A 15 1.41 3.76 -8.47
N ASN A 16 1.05 5.03 -8.35
CA ASN A 16 1.85 6.12 -8.89
C ASN A 16 2.79 6.65 -7.79
N CYS A 17 4.05 6.21 -7.80
CA CYS A 17 5.02 6.61 -6.77
C CYS A 17 5.30 8.12 -6.74
N ALA A 18 5.10 8.85 -7.84
CA ALA A 18 5.30 10.29 -7.89
C ALA A 18 4.18 11.08 -7.21
N ALA A 19 2.99 10.48 -7.09
CA ALA A 19 1.84 11.09 -6.42
C ALA A 19 1.85 10.86 -4.90
N ILE A 20 2.74 10.00 -4.38
CA ILE A 20 2.84 9.68 -2.96
C ILE A 20 3.94 10.53 -2.32
N PRO A 21 3.64 11.35 -1.31
CA PRO A 21 4.64 12.07 -0.54
C PRO A 21 5.64 11.10 0.10
N LYS A 22 6.94 11.46 0.11
CA LYS A 22 8.02 10.59 0.63
C LYS A 22 7.80 10.15 2.07
N ASP A 23 7.29 11.06 2.89
CA ASP A 23 6.95 10.87 4.30
C ASP A 23 5.78 9.90 4.51
N LEU A 24 4.88 9.79 3.54
CA LEU A 24 3.74 8.85 3.58
C LEU A 24 4.02 7.55 2.84
N GLN A 25 5.09 7.47 2.04
CA GLN A 25 5.36 6.34 1.15
C GLN A 25 5.42 5.00 1.90
N GLU A 26 6.11 4.95 3.03
CA GLU A 26 6.18 3.74 3.86
C GLU A 26 4.81 3.38 4.44
N SER A 27 4.07 4.38 4.90
CA SER A 27 2.73 4.21 5.46
C SER A 27 1.71 3.69 4.45
N GLU A 28 1.81 4.11 3.19
CA GLU A 28 0.96 3.64 2.10
C GLU A 28 1.31 2.19 1.69
N LEU A 29 2.60 1.87 1.61
CA LEU A 29 3.07 0.55 1.17
C LEU A 29 2.85 -0.53 2.23
N PHE A 30 3.19 -0.24 3.49
CA PHE A 30 3.18 -1.19 4.60
C PHE A 30 1.98 -1.05 5.53
N GLY A 31 1.27 0.08 5.46
CA GLY A 31 0.17 0.38 6.37
C GLY A 31 0.65 1.04 7.65
N HIS A 32 -0.29 1.40 8.50
CA HIS A 32 -0.02 1.95 9.82
C HIS A 32 -1.17 1.66 10.79
N LYS A 33 -0.86 1.76 12.09
CA LYS A 33 -1.85 1.74 13.16
C LYS A 33 -2.26 3.16 13.54
N LYS A 34 -3.50 3.31 14.01
CA LYS A 34 -4.01 4.55 14.58
C LYS A 34 -3.05 5.04 15.66
N GLY A 35 -2.67 6.32 15.57
CA GLY A 35 -1.74 6.95 16.49
C GLY A 35 -0.25 6.70 16.21
N ALA A 36 0.11 6.03 15.11
CA ALA A 36 1.51 5.85 14.73
C ALA A 36 2.22 7.19 14.42
N PHE A 37 1.49 8.20 13.96
CA PHE A 37 1.95 9.57 13.74
C PHE A 37 0.79 10.57 13.87
N THR A 38 1.11 11.86 13.97
CA THR A 38 0.11 12.94 14.01
C THR A 38 -0.67 12.98 12.69
N GLY A 39 -1.92 12.54 12.72
CA GLY A 39 -2.78 12.38 11.53
C GLY A 39 -3.20 10.94 11.23
N ALA A 40 -2.61 9.95 11.90
CA ALA A 40 -3.03 8.54 11.84
C ALA A 40 -4.33 8.33 12.64
N HIS A 41 -5.45 8.82 12.12
CA HIS A 41 -6.75 8.76 12.81
C HIS A 41 -7.36 7.35 12.86
N GLN A 42 -6.95 6.47 11.94
CA GLN A 42 -7.48 5.12 11.78
C GLN A 42 -6.36 4.15 11.41
N ASP A 43 -6.62 2.86 11.60
CA ASP A 43 -5.75 1.82 11.07
C ASP A 43 -5.87 1.78 9.54
N LYS A 44 -4.74 1.61 8.86
CA LYS A 44 -4.69 1.46 7.41
C LYS A 44 -3.84 0.24 7.04
N LYS A 45 -4.42 -0.63 6.22
CA LYS A 45 -3.69 -1.76 5.62
C LYS A 45 -2.80 -1.25 4.49
N GLY A 46 -1.57 -1.77 4.41
CA GLY A 46 -0.63 -1.41 3.35
C GLY A 46 -0.99 -2.04 2.01
N TYR A 47 -0.53 -1.43 0.92
CA TYR A 47 -0.72 -1.98 -0.42
C TYR A 47 -0.16 -3.41 -0.58
N PHE A 48 0.92 -3.76 0.13
CA PHE A 48 1.42 -5.14 0.10
C PHE A 48 0.44 -6.14 0.72
N GLU A 49 -0.23 -5.78 1.81
CA GLU A 49 -1.22 -6.65 2.45
C GLU A 49 -2.47 -6.82 1.60
N VAL A 50 -2.88 -5.77 0.88
CA VAL A 50 -4.07 -5.81 0.01
C VAL A 50 -3.77 -6.51 -1.32
N ALA A 51 -2.52 -6.52 -1.77
CA ALA A 51 -2.08 -7.15 -3.01
C ALA A 51 -1.60 -8.60 -2.83
N ASP A 52 -1.60 -9.14 -1.61
CA ASP A 52 -1.20 -10.53 -1.39
C ASP A 52 -2.28 -11.53 -1.82
#